data_AF-A0A3N5QIM8-F1
#
_entry.id   AF-A0A3N5QIM8-F1
#
_cell.length_a   1.000
_cell.length_b   1.000
_cell.length_c   1.000
_cell.angle_alpha   90.00
_cell.angle_beta   90.00
_cell.angle_gamma   90.00
#
_symmetry.space_group_name_H-M   'P 1'
#
loop_
_entity.id
_entity.type
_entity.pdbx_description
1 polymer ?
#
loop_
_entity_poly.entity_id
_entity_poly.type
_entity_poly.pdbx_seq_one_letter_code
_entity_poly.pdbx_strand_id
1 'polypeptide(L)'
;MKKRFYLIIALCLVLLIPAGLYLYLDYKKSAQNSSAPNAEPLLPAISNVPVSGVSAPATTPSAETTKFITDLQDPKVAESEKSRILAVLGKQKQVGAFPALSAAAFNGSEKLQFEAILAVAQYEDPDLRLQTLDLIHDRCNDARLKSGLQVLKAADRHVDLSELKALAAHSSDIFILKLLALYAYDEDPDVRLSIIEWLEPYDKNNAKWILVYLLKDEEFRKNDSLRLALFFALKKWKNNQEVVQCITEHFDKEHYPEWF
;
A
#
# COMPACT_ATOMS: atom_id res chain seq x y z
N MET A 1 -29.73 38.59 -0.96
CA MET A 1 -28.90 37.35 -0.93
C MET A 1 -27.94 37.27 0.25
N LYS A 2 -27.25 38.33 0.68
CA LYS A 2 -26.25 38.27 1.78
C LYS A 2 -26.78 37.78 3.15
N LYS A 3 -28.03 38.11 3.53
CA LYS A 3 -28.60 37.70 4.84
C LYS A 3 -28.79 36.18 5.03
N ARG A 4 -29.02 35.43 3.95
CA ARG A 4 -29.21 33.96 4.03
C ARG A 4 -27.88 33.22 4.20
N PHE A 5 -26.78 33.80 3.70
CA PHE A 5 -25.44 33.22 3.81
C PHE A 5 -24.90 33.28 5.25
N TYR A 6 -25.10 34.41 5.94
CA TYR A 6 -24.73 34.53 7.35
C TYR A 6 -25.58 33.64 8.28
N LEU A 7 -26.85 33.39 7.92
CA LEU A 7 -27.71 32.49 8.68
C LEU A 7 -27.22 31.04 8.60
N ILE A 8 -26.76 30.59 7.44
CA ILE A 8 -26.24 29.23 7.23
C ILE A 8 -24.90 29.05 7.97
N ILE A 9 -24.00 30.03 7.88
CA ILE A 9 -22.72 29.99 8.61
C ILE A 9 -22.94 30.00 10.14
N ALA A 10 -23.88 30.82 10.62
CA ALA A 10 -24.24 30.84 12.04
C ALA A 10 -24.85 29.50 12.48
N LEU A 11 -25.70 28.87 11.65
CA LEU A 11 -26.27 27.55 11.96
C LEU A 11 -25.19 26.45 12.00
N CYS A 12 -24.23 26.47 11.08
CA CYS A 12 -23.12 25.51 11.08
C CYS A 12 -22.22 25.67 12.30
N LEU A 13 -21.93 26.90 12.73
CA LEU A 13 -21.13 27.15 13.94
C LEU A 13 -21.87 26.72 15.21
N VAL A 14 -23.18 26.92 15.29
CA VAL A 14 -23.99 26.51 16.46
C VAL A 14 -24.14 25.00 16.55
N LEU A 15 -24.11 24.26 15.43
CA LEU A 15 -24.26 22.79 15.42
C LEU A 15 -22.93 22.03 15.52
N LEU A 16 -21.82 22.56 14.98
CA LEU A 16 -20.53 21.85 14.98
C LEU A 16 -19.73 22.04 16.27
N ILE A 17 -19.86 23.19 16.94
CA ILE A 17 -19.11 23.48 18.17
C ILE A 17 -19.52 22.57 19.35
N PRO A 18 -20.82 22.27 19.59
CA PRO A 18 -21.23 21.37 20.67
C PRO A 18 -20.78 19.92 20.45
N ALA A 19 -20.81 19.43 19.20
CA ALA A 19 -20.41 18.07 18.86
C ALA A 19 -18.90 17.84 19.03
N GLY A 20 -18.07 18.81 18.63
CA GLY A 20 -16.63 18.76 18.86
C GLY A 20 -16.25 18.84 20.34
N LEU A 21 -16.98 19.66 21.12
CA LEU A 21 -16.76 19.77 22.56
C LEU A 21 -17.17 18.50 23.32
N TYR A 22 -18.22 17.80 22.86
CA TYR A 22 -18.65 16.53 23.45
C TYR A 22 -17.61 15.43 23.24
N LEU A 23 -17.07 15.28 22.02
CA LEU A 23 -16.01 14.31 21.71
C LEU A 23 -14.72 14.60 22.48
N TYR A 24 -14.37 15.88 22.67
CA TYR A 24 -13.19 16.28 23.43
C TYR A 24 -13.31 15.96 24.93
N LEU A 25 -14.50 16.15 25.51
CA LEU A 25 -14.74 15.85 26.93
C LEU A 25 -14.77 14.34 27.20
N ASP A 26 -15.29 13.54 26.27
CA ASP A 26 -15.31 12.07 26.40
C ASP A 26 -13.89 11.48 26.30
N TYR A 27 -13.08 12.00 25.37
CA TYR A 27 -11.65 11.66 25.27
C TYR A 27 -10.88 11.97 26.56
N LYS A 28 -11.09 13.16 27.15
CA LYS A 28 -10.41 13.57 28.39
C LYS A 28 -10.79 12.70 29.59
N LYS A 29 -12.04 12.22 29.63
CA LYS A 29 -12.53 11.32 30.67
C LYS A 29 -11.94 9.91 30.54
N SER A 30 -11.72 9.44 29.32
CA SER A 30 -10.98 8.19 29.05
C SER A 30 -9.50 8.29 29.42
N ALA A 31 -8.87 9.44 29.20
CA ALA A 31 -7.43 9.63 29.46
C ALA A 31 -7.08 9.77 30.96
N GLN A 32 -8.04 10.16 31.82
CA GLN A 32 -7.81 10.30 33.26
C GLN A 32 -7.93 8.98 34.04
N ASN A 33 -8.46 7.91 33.45
CA ASN A 33 -8.65 6.61 34.10
C ASN A 33 -7.50 5.62 33.88
N SER A 34 -6.45 5.99 33.15
CA SER A 34 -5.28 5.13 32.92
C SER A 34 -4.02 5.69 33.59
N SER A 35 -3.96 5.59 34.92
CA SER A 35 -2.71 5.75 35.67
C SER A 35 -1.89 4.45 35.65
N ALA A 36 -0.65 4.58 35.18
CA ALA A 36 0.45 3.62 34.93
C ALA A 36 0.73 2.55 36.03
N PRO A 37 1.60 1.52 35.79
CA PRO A 37 3.06 1.76 35.79
C PRO A 37 3.94 0.89 34.85
N ASN A 38 5.11 1.44 34.52
CA ASN A 38 6.43 0.82 34.22
C ASN A 38 6.51 -0.63 33.71
N ALA A 39 7.09 -0.80 32.51
CA ALA A 39 7.85 -2.01 32.16
C ALA A 39 9.00 -1.67 31.18
N GLU A 40 10.15 -2.28 31.47
CA GLU A 40 11.44 -2.25 30.76
C GLU A 40 11.37 -2.71 29.28
N PRO A 41 12.41 -2.44 28.46
CA PRO A 41 12.41 -2.76 27.04
C PRO A 41 12.73 -4.25 26.83
N LEU A 42 11.72 -5.03 26.46
CA LEU A 42 11.91 -6.39 25.94
C LEU A 42 11.65 -6.40 24.43
N LEU A 43 12.72 -6.57 23.66
CA LEU A 43 12.65 -7.08 22.30
C LEU A 43 12.03 -8.49 22.35
N PRO A 44 10.90 -8.78 21.67
CA PRO A 44 10.46 -10.15 21.57
C PRO A 44 11.25 -10.85 20.46
N ALA A 45 11.96 -11.90 20.86
CA ALA A 45 12.38 -12.96 19.97
C ALA A 45 11.14 -13.50 19.22
N ILE A 46 11.30 -13.71 17.92
CA ILE A 46 10.29 -14.27 17.02
C ILE A 46 9.99 -15.69 17.51
N SER A 47 8.94 -15.83 18.31
CA SER A 47 8.39 -17.11 18.74
C SER A 47 7.31 -17.52 17.76
N ASN A 48 7.41 -18.75 17.25
CA ASN A 48 6.44 -19.40 16.38
C ASN A 48 5.04 -19.37 17.04
N VAL A 49 4.17 -18.49 16.55
CA VAL A 49 2.74 -18.54 16.85
C VAL A 49 2.11 -19.53 15.87
N PRO A 50 1.52 -20.65 16.33
CA PRO A 50 0.67 -21.46 15.47
C PRO A 50 -0.67 -20.75 15.33
N VAL A 51 -0.99 -20.29 14.11
CA VAL A 51 -2.33 -19.81 13.76
C VAL A 51 -3.28 -21.00 13.83
N SER A 52 -3.95 -21.15 14.97
CA SER A 52 -5.03 -22.13 15.12
C SER A 52 -6.28 -21.59 14.47
N GLY A 53 -6.77 -22.29 13.45
CA GLY A 53 -8.16 -22.20 13.03
C GLY A 53 -8.44 -21.80 11.57
N VAL A 54 -7.66 -22.25 10.59
CA VAL A 54 -8.15 -22.35 9.20
C VAL A 54 -7.55 -23.58 8.55
N SER A 55 -8.36 -24.61 8.32
CA SER A 55 -8.01 -25.72 7.43
C SER A 55 -8.13 -25.25 5.97
N ALA A 56 -7.12 -24.52 5.50
CA ALA A 56 -6.90 -24.33 4.07
C ALA A 56 -6.31 -25.63 3.49
N PRO A 57 -6.60 -25.99 2.22
CA PRO A 57 -6.00 -27.17 1.61
C PRO A 57 -4.48 -26.98 1.61
N ALA A 58 -3.77 -27.84 2.33
CA ALA A 58 -2.31 -27.85 2.39
C ALA A 58 -1.75 -28.31 1.05
N THR A 59 -1.74 -27.45 0.05
CA THR A 59 -0.86 -27.61 -1.10
C THR A 59 0.53 -27.26 -0.62
N THR A 60 1.34 -28.29 -0.38
CA THR A 60 2.77 -28.14 -0.12
C THR A 60 3.38 -27.24 -1.20
N PRO A 61 4.14 -26.18 -0.83
CA PRO A 61 4.80 -25.34 -1.81
C PRO A 61 5.66 -26.21 -2.74
N SER A 62 5.67 -25.89 -4.03
CA SER A 62 6.57 -26.59 -4.95
C SER A 62 8.02 -26.43 -4.50
N ALA A 63 8.91 -27.37 -4.86
CA ALA A 63 10.33 -27.28 -4.52
C ALA A 63 10.97 -25.96 -5.00
N GLU A 64 10.48 -25.42 -6.12
CA GLU A 64 10.89 -24.12 -6.65
C GLU A 64 10.42 -22.96 -5.76
N THR A 65 9.18 -23.00 -5.28
CA THR A 65 8.62 -22.02 -4.34
C THR A 65 9.36 -22.06 -3.00
N THR A 66 9.70 -23.24 -2.50
CA THR A 66 10.51 -23.39 -1.29
C THR A 66 11.90 -22.77 -1.45
N LYS A 67 12.51 -22.94 -2.63
CA LYS A 67 13.79 -22.29 -2.94
C LYS A 67 13.64 -20.76 -2.98
N PHE A 68 12.63 -20.23 -3.66
CA PHE A 68 12.35 -18.80 -3.69
C PHE A 68 12.14 -18.18 -2.31
N ILE A 69 11.42 -18.88 -1.43
CA ILE A 69 11.23 -18.47 -0.03
C ILE A 69 12.58 -18.37 0.69
N THR A 70 13.44 -19.37 0.51
CA THR A 70 14.77 -19.42 1.13
C THR A 70 15.66 -18.29 0.61
N ASP A 71 15.69 -18.08 -0.71
CA ASP A 71 16.53 -17.07 -1.36
C ASP A 71 16.08 -15.63 -1.01
N LEU A 72 14.78 -15.39 -0.79
CA LEU A 72 14.28 -14.09 -0.31
C LEU A 72 14.78 -13.74 1.10
N GLN A 73 14.90 -14.76 1.96
CA GLN A 73 15.32 -14.61 3.35
C GLN A 73 16.85 -14.59 3.50
N ASP A 74 17.60 -15.11 2.54
CA ASP A 74 19.06 -15.14 2.60
C ASP A 74 19.64 -13.71 2.43
N PRO A 75 20.39 -13.18 3.41
CA PRO A 75 21.03 -11.87 3.29
C PRO A 75 22.13 -11.81 2.21
N LYS A 76 22.64 -12.95 1.74
CA LYS A 76 23.68 -13.02 0.71
C LYS A 76 23.13 -12.93 -0.71
N VAL A 77 21.83 -13.16 -0.90
CA VAL A 77 21.20 -13.04 -2.22
C VAL A 77 21.09 -11.57 -2.59
N ALA A 78 21.54 -11.24 -3.79
CA ALA A 78 21.52 -9.87 -4.30
C ALA A 78 20.09 -9.33 -4.40
N GLU A 79 19.91 -8.04 -4.14
CA GLU A 79 18.60 -7.37 -4.20
C GLU A 79 17.94 -7.51 -5.58
N SER A 80 18.71 -7.47 -6.66
CA SER A 80 18.21 -7.70 -8.02
C SER A 80 17.61 -9.10 -8.21
N GLU A 81 18.19 -10.12 -7.56
CA GLU A 81 17.66 -11.48 -7.60
C GLU A 81 16.41 -11.60 -6.73
N LYS A 82 16.37 -10.92 -5.57
CA LYS A 82 15.15 -10.84 -4.75
C LYS A 82 14.00 -10.18 -5.50
N SER A 83 14.25 -9.07 -6.20
CA SER A 83 13.26 -8.41 -7.07
C SER A 83 12.76 -9.35 -8.17
N ARG A 84 13.65 -10.13 -8.79
CA ARG A 84 13.29 -11.14 -9.80
C ARG A 84 12.37 -12.21 -9.19
N ILE A 85 12.71 -12.72 -8.01
CA ILE A 85 11.90 -13.71 -7.30
C ILE A 85 10.52 -13.16 -6.96
N LEU A 86 10.42 -11.93 -6.43
CA LEU A 86 9.14 -11.29 -6.12
C LEU A 86 8.25 -11.14 -7.35
N ALA A 87 8.83 -10.75 -8.50
CA ALA A 87 8.09 -10.66 -9.76
C ALA A 87 7.56 -12.02 -10.25
N VAL A 88 8.32 -13.10 -10.06
CA VAL A 88 7.87 -14.46 -10.38
C VAL A 88 6.75 -14.90 -9.43
N LEU A 89 6.93 -14.68 -8.12
CA LEU A 89 5.95 -15.06 -7.12
C LEU A 89 4.63 -14.29 -7.25
N GLY A 90 4.66 -13.00 -7.62
CA GLY A 90 3.46 -12.22 -7.92
C GLY A 90 2.61 -12.86 -9.03
N LYS A 91 3.26 -13.28 -10.12
CA LYS A 91 2.59 -13.88 -11.28
C LYS A 91 2.11 -15.31 -11.04
N GLN A 92 2.83 -16.09 -10.26
CA GLN A 92 2.50 -17.49 -10.02
C GLN A 92 1.32 -17.71 -9.05
N LYS A 93 0.87 -16.65 -8.34
CA LYS A 93 -0.29 -16.67 -7.44
C LYS A 93 -0.30 -17.86 -6.45
N GLN A 94 0.87 -18.32 -6.00
CA GLN A 94 0.98 -19.48 -5.11
C GLN A 94 0.83 -19.07 -3.63
N VAL A 95 -0.27 -19.49 -3.01
CA VAL A 95 -0.64 -19.17 -1.61
C VAL A 95 0.49 -19.46 -0.60
N GLY A 96 1.30 -20.50 -0.85
CA GLY A 96 2.44 -20.87 0.01
C GLY A 96 3.59 -19.85 0.07
N ALA A 97 3.60 -18.83 -0.79
CA ALA A 97 4.63 -17.79 -0.81
C ALA A 97 4.37 -16.64 0.18
N PHE A 98 3.16 -16.54 0.76
CA PHE A 98 2.76 -15.40 1.58
C PHE A 98 3.70 -15.11 2.77
N PRO A 99 4.18 -16.09 3.56
CA PRO A 99 5.08 -15.81 4.67
C PRO A 99 6.41 -15.15 4.24
N ALA A 100 6.89 -15.46 3.03
CA ALA A 100 8.09 -14.83 2.49
C ALA A 100 7.80 -13.43 1.93
N LEU A 101 6.67 -13.26 1.23
CA LEU A 101 6.21 -11.96 0.74
C LEU A 101 5.97 -10.98 1.89
N SER A 102 5.32 -11.42 2.97
CA SER A 102 5.07 -10.59 4.15
C SER A 102 6.37 -10.22 4.87
N ALA A 103 7.32 -11.15 4.99
CA ALA A 103 8.65 -10.83 5.53
C ALA A 103 9.37 -9.77 4.68
N ALA A 104 9.36 -9.91 3.35
CA ALA A 104 9.97 -8.95 2.42
C ALA A 104 9.27 -7.58 2.46
N ALA A 105 7.95 -7.55 2.57
CA ALA A 105 7.11 -6.34 2.61
C ALA A 105 7.42 -5.40 3.80
N PHE A 106 8.10 -5.88 4.84
CA PHE A 106 8.37 -5.07 6.03
C PHE A 106 9.77 -5.16 6.63
N ASN A 107 10.63 -6.07 6.15
CA ASN A 107 11.99 -6.23 6.68
C ASN A 107 13.09 -6.02 5.61
N GLY A 108 12.74 -5.75 4.35
CA GLY A 108 13.68 -5.46 3.26
C GLY A 108 14.03 -3.98 3.09
N SER A 109 14.74 -3.64 2.01
CA SER A 109 14.90 -2.25 1.55
C SER A 109 13.52 -1.63 1.24
N GLU A 110 13.39 -0.30 1.24
CA GLU A 110 12.10 0.32 0.89
C GLU A 110 11.59 -0.16 -0.48
N LYS A 111 12.49 -0.31 -1.47
CA LYS A 111 12.16 -0.87 -2.78
C LYS A 111 11.58 -2.28 -2.68
N LEU A 112 12.29 -3.20 -2.03
CA LEU A 112 11.82 -4.59 -1.84
C LEU A 112 10.50 -4.65 -1.07
N GLN A 113 10.29 -3.75 -0.11
CA GLN A 113 9.03 -3.68 0.62
C GLN A 113 7.86 -3.37 -0.32
N PHE A 114 8.00 -2.39 -1.22
CA PHE A 114 6.95 -2.09 -2.22
C PHE A 114 6.78 -3.20 -3.24
N GLU A 115 7.86 -3.76 -3.76
CA GLU A 115 7.79 -4.88 -4.70
C GLU A 115 7.09 -6.10 -4.10
N ALA A 116 7.33 -6.38 -2.82
CA ALA A 116 6.65 -7.48 -2.13
C ALA A 116 5.16 -7.20 -1.91
N ILE A 117 4.78 -5.97 -1.57
CA ILE A 117 3.37 -5.59 -1.44
C ILE A 117 2.66 -5.63 -2.80
N LEU A 118 3.32 -5.19 -3.88
CA LEU A 118 2.78 -5.28 -5.23
C LEU A 118 2.70 -6.73 -5.72
N ALA A 119 3.62 -7.58 -5.29
CA ALA A 119 3.51 -9.01 -5.53
C ALA A 119 2.28 -9.59 -4.81
N VAL A 120 1.98 -9.18 -3.57
CA VAL A 120 0.74 -9.57 -2.87
C VAL A 120 -0.50 -9.00 -3.56
N ALA A 121 -0.47 -7.75 -4.03
CA ALA A 121 -1.61 -7.10 -4.69
C ALA A 121 -2.10 -7.86 -5.94
N GLN A 122 -1.19 -8.57 -6.62
CA GLN A 122 -1.53 -9.42 -7.78
C GLN A 122 -2.28 -10.71 -7.40
N TYR A 123 -2.36 -11.06 -6.10
CA TYR A 123 -3.13 -12.20 -5.65
C TYR A 123 -4.60 -11.80 -5.55
N GLU A 124 -5.47 -12.59 -6.19
CA GLU A 124 -6.93 -12.47 -6.09
C GLU A 124 -7.47 -13.02 -4.76
N ASP A 125 -6.58 -13.43 -3.85
CA ASP A 125 -6.93 -13.98 -2.55
C ASP A 125 -7.20 -12.85 -1.54
N PRO A 126 -8.47 -12.63 -1.14
CA PRO A 126 -8.83 -11.59 -0.19
C PRO A 126 -8.19 -11.81 1.19
N ASP A 127 -7.91 -13.06 1.59
CA ASP A 127 -7.33 -13.37 2.89
C ASP A 127 -5.87 -12.89 2.96
N LEU A 128 -5.12 -12.97 1.86
CA LEU A 128 -3.74 -12.45 1.79
C LEU A 128 -3.72 -10.92 1.84
N ARG A 129 -4.72 -10.29 1.21
CA ARG A 129 -4.91 -8.83 1.27
C ARG A 129 -5.22 -8.38 2.70
N LEU A 130 -6.16 -9.04 3.37
CA LEU A 130 -6.52 -8.76 4.77
C LEU A 130 -5.33 -8.94 5.72
N GLN A 131 -4.58 -10.03 5.59
CA GLN A 131 -3.37 -10.26 6.39
C GLN A 131 -2.31 -9.17 6.14
N THR A 132 -2.19 -8.66 4.91
CA THR A 132 -1.28 -7.55 4.62
C THR A 132 -1.77 -6.24 5.24
N LEU A 133 -3.09 -5.99 5.22
CA LEU A 133 -3.69 -4.85 5.93
C LEU A 133 -3.50 -4.94 7.45
N ASP A 134 -3.54 -6.13 8.04
CA ASP A 134 -3.21 -6.36 9.45
C ASP A 134 -1.77 -5.94 9.75
N LEU A 135 -0.82 -6.38 8.92
CA LEU A 135 0.58 -6.01 9.09
C LEU A 135 0.84 -4.51 8.92
N ILE A 136 0.18 -3.85 7.96
CA ILE A 136 0.23 -2.39 7.79
C ILE A 136 -0.33 -1.71 9.04
N HIS A 137 -1.49 -2.15 9.53
CA HIS A 137 -2.15 -1.59 10.70
C HIS A 137 -1.28 -1.69 11.97
N ASP A 138 -0.66 -2.84 12.20
CA ASP A 138 0.10 -3.10 13.42
C ASP A 138 1.43 -2.33 13.45
N ARG A 139 2.07 -2.16 12.29
CA ARG A 139 3.35 -1.44 12.17
C ARG A 139 3.21 0.07 11.97
N CYS A 140 2.04 0.53 11.53
CA CYS A 140 1.76 1.96 11.42
C CYS A 140 1.65 2.60 12.82
N ASN A 141 2.11 3.83 12.97
CA ASN A 141 1.96 4.62 14.20
C ASN A 141 0.94 5.76 14.05
N ASP A 142 0.43 6.00 12.84
CA ASP A 142 -0.59 7.01 12.56
C ASP A 142 -1.98 6.49 12.97
N ALA A 143 -2.55 7.08 14.02
CA ALA A 143 -3.86 6.70 14.54
C ALA A 143 -5.01 6.93 13.54
N ARG A 144 -4.90 7.93 12.66
CA ARG A 144 -5.90 8.19 11.62
C ARG A 144 -5.84 7.11 10.55
N LEU A 145 -4.63 6.74 10.13
CA LEU A 145 -4.45 5.63 9.20
C LEU A 145 -4.93 4.31 9.80
N LYS A 146 -4.64 4.02 11.07
CA LYS A 146 -5.19 2.82 11.76
C LYS A 146 -6.71 2.76 11.72
N SER A 147 -7.36 3.88 12.04
CA SER A 147 -8.83 3.98 12.02
C SER A 147 -9.38 3.75 10.61
N GLY A 148 -8.75 4.33 9.59
CA GLY A 148 -9.10 4.11 8.19
C GLY A 148 -8.91 2.68 7.71
N LEU A 149 -7.81 2.03 8.11
CA LEU A 149 -7.54 0.63 7.76
C LEU A 149 -8.61 -0.32 8.32
N GLN A 150 -9.21 -0.02 9.48
CA GLN A 150 -10.32 -0.81 10.01
C GLN A 150 -11.57 -0.72 9.13
N VAL A 151 -11.84 0.45 8.54
CA VAL A 151 -12.94 0.64 7.59
C VAL A 151 -12.67 -0.18 6.32
N LEU A 152 -11.46 -0.09 5.77
CA LEU A 152 -11.07 -0.84 4.57
C LEU A 152 -11.08 -2.37 4.78
N LYS A 153 -10.81 -2.86 6.00
CA LYS A 153 -10.95 -4.30 6.33
C LYS A 153 -12.42 -4.74 6.39
N ALA A 154 -13.31 -3.85 6.78
CA ALA A 154 -14.75 -4.13 6.86
C ALA A 154 -15.43 -4.06 5.48
N ALA A 155 -14.85 -3.32 4.54
CA ALA A 155 -15.26 -3.32 3.15
C ALA A 155 -14.79 -4.63 2.46
N ASP A 156 -15.72 -5.54 2.17
CA ASP A 156 -15.43 -6.79 1.46
C ASP A 156 -14.97 -6.48 0.02
N ARG A 157 -13.74 -6.91 -0.30
CA ARG A 157 -12.99 -6.88 -1.59
C ARG A 157 -12.91 -5.60 -2.41
N HIS A 158 -13.95 -4.76 -2.43
CA HIS A 158 -13.96 -3.48 -3.11
C HIS A 158 -13.69 -2.36 -2.13
N VAL A 159 -12.66 -1.57 -2.46
CA VAL A 159 -12.40 -0.33 -1.76
C VAL A 159 -13.25 0.77 -2.38
N ASP A 160 -13.99 1.48 -1.54
CA ASP A 160 -14.56 2.75 -1.94
C ASP A 160 -13.40 3.72 -2.20
N LEU A 161 -13.26 4.10 -3.47
CA LEU A 161 -12.27 5.06 -3.93
C LEU A 161 -12.31 6.37 -3.11
N SER A 162 -13.48 6.76 -2.61
CA SER A 162 -13.68 7.94 -1.77
C SER A 162 -13.02 7.79 -0.40
N GLU A 163 -13.10 6.60 0.19
CA GLU A 163 -12.44 6.28 1.47
C GLU A 163 -10.93 6.22 1.30
N LEU A 164 -10.47 5.55 0.23
CA LEU A 164 -9.05 5.52 -0.10
C LEU A 164 -8.55 6.97 -0.25
N LYS A 165 -9.26 7.81 -1.02
CA LYS A 165 -9.01 9.25 -1.25
C LYS A 165 -8.96 10.07 0.04
N ALA A 166 -9.89 9.84 0.96
CA ALA A 166 -9.91 10.54 2.24
C ALA A 166 -8.66 10.20 3.08
N LEU A 167 -8.18 8.95 3.02
CA LEU A 167 -7.07 8.49 3.85
C LEU A 167 -5.71 9.07 3.40
N ALA A 168 -5.36 9.01 2.11
CA ALA A 168 -4.07 9.59 1.68
C ALA A 168 -4.05 11.12 1.59
N ALA A 169 -5.19 11.81 1.55
CA ALA A 169 -5.22 13.27 1.59
C ALA A 169 -4.66 13.83 2.92
N HIS A 170 -4.66 13.01 3.97
CA HIS A 170 -4.28 13.41 5.32
C HIS A 170 -3.05 12.71 5.86
N SER A 171 -2.39 11.86 5.05
CA SER A 171 -1.24 11.09 5.48
C SER A 171 -0.05 11.30 4.55
N SER A 172 1.06 11.75 5.14
CA SER A 172 2.37 11.72 4.50
C SER A 172 3.14 10.44 4.84
N ASP A 173 2.49 9.45 5.44
CA ASP A 173 3.12 8.24 5.97
C ASP A 173 3.57 7.29 4.84
N ILE A 174 4.71 6.63 5.01
CA ILE A 174 5.14 5.53 4.14
C ILE A 174 4.08 4.42 4.03
N PHE A 175 3.30 4.22 5.10
CA PHE A 175 2.23 3.24 5.13
C PHE A 175 1.08 3.58 4.19
N ILE A 176 0.90 4.84 3.81
CA ILE A 176 -0.10 5.19 2.80
C ILE A 176 0.34 4.74 1.40
N LEU A 177 1.62 4.87 1.08
CA LEU A 177 2.15 4.34 -0.17
C LEU A 177 2.04 2.82 -0.21
N LYS A 178 2.20 2.15 0.95
CA LYS A 178 2.00 0.69 1.06
C LYS A 178 0.55 0.30 0.83
N LEU A 179 -0.39 1.08 1.36
CA LEU A 179 -1.81 0.88 1.12
C LEU A 179 -2.16 1.06 -0.37
N LEU A 180 -1.66 2.13 -1.00
CA LEU A 180 -1.87 2.38 -2.43
C LEU A 180 -1.25 1.28 -3.29
N ALA A 181 -0.07 0.77 -2.93
CA ALA A 181 0.54 -0.37 -3.61
C ALA A 181 -0.30 -1.64 -3.51
N LEU A 182 -0.94 -1.88 -2.35
CA LEU A 182 -1.79 -3.05 -2.14
C LEU A 182 -3.05 -3.04 -3.03
N TYR A 183 -3.58 -1.86 -3.32
CA TYR A 183 -4.75 -1.67 -4.19
C TYR A 183 -4.40 -1.35 -5.64
N ALA A 184 -3.12 -1.33 -6.00
CA ALA A 184 -2.70 -0.96 -7.33
C ALA A 184 -3.25 -1.91 -8.41
N TYR A 185 -3.57 -3.16 -8.07
CA TYR A 185 -4.16 -4.16 -8.97
C TYR A 185 -5.66 -4.37 -8.71
N ASP A 186 -6.39 -3.32 -8.30
CA ASP A 186 -7.84 -3.40 -8.15
C ASP A 186 -8.51 -3.82 -9.47
N GLU A 187 -9.61 -4.58 -9.37
CA GLU A 187 -10.36 -5.04 -10.53
C GLU A 187 -10.94 -3.84 -11.31
N ASP A 188 -11.28 -2.76 -10.61
CA ASP A 188 -11.76 -1.52 -11.22
C ASP A 188 -10.60 -0.71 -11.84
N PRO A 189 -10.56 -0.53 -13.18
CA PRO A 189 -9.54 0.30 -13.83
C PRO A 189 -9.56 1.77 -13.38
N ASP A 190 -10.69 2.31 -12.92
CA ASP A 190 -10.78 3.70 -12.44
C ASP A 190 -10.10 3.85 -11.08
N VAL A 191 -10.15 2.81 -10.23
CA VAL A 191 -9.39 2.76 -8.97
C VAL A 191 -7.90 2.73 -9.27
N ARG A 192 -7.47 1.89 -10.22
CA ARG A 192 -6.06 1.81 -10.64
C ARG A 192 -5.54 3.12 -11.21
N LEU A 193 -6.31 3.77 -12.08
CA LEU A 193 -5.98 5.08 -12.63
C LEU A 193 -5.86 6.12 -11.51
N SER A 194 -6.84 6.15 -10.60
CA SER A 194 -6.83 7.08 -9.48
C SER A 194 -5.62 6.88 -8.56
N ILE A 195 -5.16 5.64 -8.36
CA ILE A 195 -3.93 5.37 -7.59
C ILE A 195 -2.71 5.96 -8.30
N ILE A 196 -2.60 5.80 -9.62
CA ILE A 196 -1.49 6.38 -10.41
C ILE A 196 -1.50 7.91 -10.32
N GLU A 197 -2.66 8.53 -10.58
CA GLU A 197 -2.85 9.98 -10.44
C GLU A 197 -2.51 10.46 -9.03
N TRP A 198 -2.76 9.63 -8.03
CA TRP A 198 -2.43 10.01 -6.67
C TRP A 198 -0.95 9.92 -6.37
N LEU A 199 -0.23 8.96 -6.94
CA LEU A 199 1.22 8.84 -6.80
C LEU A 199 1.97 9.94 -7.57
N GLU A 200 1.34 10.57 -8.57
CA GLU A 200 1.90 11.66 -9.38
C GLU A 200 2.32 12.91 -8.56
N PRO A 201 1.55 13.46 -7.60
CA PRO A 201 2.03 14.57 -6.80
C PRO A 201 3.07 14.17 -5.74
N TYR A 202 3.22 12.88 -5.39
CA TYR A 202 4.19 12.46 -4.36
C TYR A 202 5.61 12.48 -4.91
N ASP A 203 6.40 13.47 -4.51
CA ASP A 203 7.84 13.55 -4.84
C ASP A 203 8.72 12.63 -3.97
N LYS A 204 8.10 11.78 -3.15
CA LYS A 204 8.85 10.80 -2.37
C LYS A 204 9.46 9.76 -3.30
N ASN A 205 10.74 9.49 -3.11
CA ASN A 205 11.50 8.45 -3.82
C ASN A 205 10.79 7.07 -3.86
N ASN A 206 9.87 6.82 -2.95
CA ASN A 206 9.16 5.56 -2.82
C ASN A 206 7.99 5.40 -3.80
N ALA A 207 7.32 6.49 -4.19
CA ALA A 207 6.22 6.43 -5.15
C ALA A 207 6.69 5.96 -6.54
N LYS A 208 7.91 6.33 -6.94
CA LYS A 208 8.48 5.93 -8.23
C LYS A 208 8.65 4.41 -8.36
N TRP A 209 8.91 3.70 -7.26
CA TRP A 209 9.06 2.24 -7.29
C TRP A 209 7.76 1.54 -7.60
N ILE A 210 6.65 2.05 -7.05
CA ILE A 210 5.32 1.56 -7.39
C ILE A 210 5.07 1.78 -8.89
N LEU A 211 5.24 3.01 -9.36
CA LEU A 211 4.97 3.38 -10.75
C LEU A 211 5.84 2.62 -11.77
N VAL A 212 7.15 2.47 -11.50
CA VAL A 212 8.07 1.68 -12.35
C VAL A 212 7.62 0.22 -12.42
N TYR A 213 7.20 -0.35 -11.29
CA TYR A 213 6.76 -1.73 -11.25
C TYR A 213 5.44 -1.93 -12.03
N LEU A 214 4.47 -1.03 -11.85
CA LEU A 214 3.23 -1.06 -12.63
C LEU A 214 3.47 -0.92 -14.12
N LEU A 215 4.42 -0.06 -14.55
CA LEU A 215 4.76 0.08 -15.96
C LEU A 215 5.38 -1.18 -16.58
N LYS A 216 6.12 -1.98 -15.79
CA LYS A 216 6.67 -3.27 -16.24
C LYS A 216 5.59 -4.35 -16.39
N ASP A 217 4.44 -4.16 -15.75
CA ASP A 217 3.34 -5.10 -15.82
C ASP A 217 2.66 -5.07 -17.20
N GLU A 218 2.22 -6.22 -17.69
CA GLU A 218 1.64 -6.33 -19.02
C GLU A 218 0.22 -5.76 -19.08
N GLU A 219 -0.54 -5.88 -17.99
CA GLU A 219 -1.93 -5.42 -17.94
C GLU A 219 -2.00 -3.89 -18.05
N PHE A 220 -1.13 -3.21 -17.29
CA PHE A 220 -1.00 -1.75 -17.34
C PHE A 220 -0.55 -1.25 -18.71
N ARG A 221 0.31 -2.01 -19.40
CA ARG A 221 0.79 -1.63 -20.74
C ARG A 221 -0.26 -1.83 -21.83
N LYS A 222 -1.20 -2.76 -21.67
CA LYS A 222 -2.29 -3.00 -22.63
C LYS A 222 -3.40 -1.95 -22.53
N ASN A 223 -3.53 -1.28 -21.39
CA ASN A 223 -4.50 -0.21 -21.20
C ASN A 223 -3.82 1.15 -21.48
N ASP A 224 -4.18 1.79 -22.59
CA ASP A 224 -3.58 3.06 -23.00
C ASP A 224 -3.74 4.18 -21.97
N SER A 225 -4.87 4.23 -21.26
CA SER A 225 -5.11 5.23 -20.21
C SER A 225 -4.17 5.04 -19.02
N LEU A 226 -4.03 3.80 -18.53
CA LEU A 226 -3.11 3.49 -17.42
C LEU A 226 -1.65 3.68 -17.85
N ARG A 227 -1.29 3.22 -19.05
CA ARG A 227 0.04 3.39 -19.62
C ARG A 227 0.43 4.87 -19.72
N LEU A 228 -0.45 5.71 -20.25
CA LEU A 228 -0.21 7.15 -20.39
C LEU A 228 -0.13 7.85 -19.02
N ALA A 229 -1.01 7.49 -18.07
CA ALA A 229 -0.94 8.01 -16.71
C ALA A 229 0.39 7.67 -16.03
N LEU A 230 0.88 6.43 -16.19
CA LEU A 230 2.18 6.01 -15.67
C LEU A 230 3.33 6.81 -16.28
N PHE A 231 3.28 7.08 -17.59
CA PHE A 231 4.27 7.92 -18.27
C PHE A 231 4.36 9.31 -17.65
N PHE A 232 3.21 10.00 -17.51
CA PHE A 232 3.18 11.34 -16.93
C PHE A 232 3.62 11.34 -15.46
N ALA A 233 3.15 10.37 -14.68
CA ALA A 233 3.54 10.24 -13.27
C ALA A 233 5.05 10.00 -13.11
N LEU A 234 5.66 9.23 -14.01
CA LEU A 234 7.10 8.93 -13.97
C LEU A 234 7.98 10.06 -14.51
N LYS A 235 7.44 10.95 -15.34
CA LYS A 235 8.19 11.99 -16.06
C LYS A 235 9.03 12.89 -15.14
N LYS A 236 8.55 13.18 -13.93
CA LYS A 236 9.27 13.99 -12.94
C LYS A 236 10.60 13.38 -12.49
N TRP A 237 10.79 12.06 -12.60
CA TRP A 237 12.04 11.39 -12.28
C TRP A 237 12.94 11.13 -13.51
N LYS A 238 12.89 11.99 -14.53
CA LYS A 238 13.74 11.92 -15.75
C LYS A 238 15.26 11.89 -15.52
N ASN A 239 15.73 12.21 -14.32
CA ASN A 239 17.15 12.12 -13.96
C ASN A 239 17.51 10.79 -13.28
N ASN A 240 16.52 9.95 -12.95
CA ASN A 240 16.73 8.65 -12.33
C ASN A 240 16.96 7.60 -13.42
N GLN A 241 18.15 7.00 -13.44
CA GLN A 241 18.56 6.04 -14.48
C GLN A 241 17.61 4.84 -14.60
N GLU A 242 17.09 4.32 -13.49
CA GLU A 242 16.15 3.18 -13.52
C GLU A 242 14.82 3.58 -14.15
N VAL A 243 14.30 4.77 -13.84
CA VAL A 243 13.08 5.31 -14.48
C VAL A 243 13.32 5.58 -15.97
N VAL A 244 14.48 6.14 -16.32
CA VAL A 244 14.86 6.42 -17.72
C VAL A 244 14.95 5.16 -18.55
N GLN A 245 15.60 4.14 -18.01
CA GLN A 245 15.66 2.84 -18.65
C GLN A 245 14.26 2.25 -18.82
N CYS A 246 13.44 2.26 -17.75
CA CYS A 246 12.10 1.68 -17.79
C CYS A 246 11.17 2.38 -18.79
N ILE A 247 11.20 3.72 -18.88
CA ILE A 247 10.41 4.45 -19.88
C ILE A 247 10.94 4.16 -21.29
N THR A 248 12.25 4.18 -21.50
CA THR A 248 12.85 3.88 -22.81
C THR A 248 12.53 2.47 -23.31
N GLU A 249 12.40 1.49 -22.40
CA GLU A 249 12.04 0.11 -22.72
C GLU A 249 10.56 -0.07 -23.07
N HIS A 250 9.68 0.88 -22.71
CA HIS A 250 8.22 0.72 -22.81
C HIS A 250 7.51 1.81 -23.61
N PHE A 251 8.22 2.88 -23.95
CA PHE A 251 7.74 3.98 -24.77
C PHE A 251 8.74 4.21 -25.91
N ASP A 252 8.24 4.25 -27.13
CA ASP A 252 9.07 4.57 -28.28
C ASP A 252 9.16 6.09 -28.50
N LYS A 253 10.20 6.49 -29.22
CA LYS A 253 10.47 7.89 -29.54
C LYS A 253 9.47 8.50 -30.53
N GLU A 254 8.80 7.67 -31.31
CA GLU A 254 7.87 8.12 -32.35
C GLU A 254 6.58 8.65 -31.74
N HIS A 255 6.07 7.98 -30.72
CA HIS A 255 4.84 8.34 -30.02
C HIS A 255 5.08 9.28 -28.83
N TYR A 256 6.28 9.29 -28.24
CA TYR A 256 6.61 10.08 -27.05
C TYR A 256 7.91 10.87 -27.21
N PRO A 257 8.00 11.77 -28.22
CA PRO A 257 9.22 12.50 -28.53
C PRO A 257 9.67 13.41 -27.40
N GLU A 258 8.77 13.90 -26.56
CA GLU A 258 9.09 14.78 -25.42
C GLU A 258 9.92 14.11 -24.31
N TRP A 259 10.16 12.80 -24.41
CA TRP A 259 11.02 12.05 -23.49
C TRP A 259 12.49 11.96 -23.96
N PHE A 260 12.73 12.01 -25.27
CA PHE A 260 14.00 11.63 -25.91
C PHE A 260 14.72 12.80 -26.57
#